data_AF-A0A1C6HG66-F1
#
_entry.id   AF-A0A1C6HG66-F1
#
_cell.length_a   1.000
_cell.length_b   1.000
_cell.length_c   1.000
_cell.angle_alpha   90.00
_cell.angle_beta   90.00
_cell.angle_gamma   90.00
#
_symmetry.space_group_name_H-M   'P 1'
#
loop_
_entity.id
_entity.type
_entity.pdbx_description
1 polymer ?
#
loop_
_entity_poly.entity_id
_entity_poly.type
_entity_poly.pdbx_seq_one_letter_code
_entity_poly.pdbx_strand_id
1 'polypeptide(L)'
;MAGWIKKVKAFQFKGILVILGCFLLIGAILFAERSGLSYREKAKKLTYLDADKVVTEETAIKTLKPTCLVLTDSSQANSTMAWIQFEQIFKDMKVGTDLVDVNHESIPDDLSDYETVVVLLSDLSPLKENVLKISDWVKEGGSAMFALTLQKDTYVSLIEQKLGIVSSGYTEAMVNSIYFDSGFLVGGGKAYKVTDGYESAWAVELSQRARVYAWADDTSGIPLIWEADYGNGKFVVDNFGFYEKAFRGFFAASYSLLTDVGVYPVINGSVFYLDDFPSPVPNGDGTYIKRDYGTSIADFYTNIWWPDMIALATAHNVQYTGVIIENYEDETDGETERQDDVQRFQYFGNMILHQGGELGYHGYNHQPLSLSDTDYGDALPYKTWTSFSAMEKAMKELMDFGKEMFPETTMSVYVPPSNVLSEAGRKLLGSLYPKIRTIASNYFSGDYAYVQEFEVAEDGIVEQPRIISGAIIDDYMQMAALSELNMHFVNTHFMHPDDLLDEDRGAALGWEKLKNRLDEYMTWLNEAAPALRNLTGSQLSGAIERYDALTVEKDITDKEVHLHLGNFYDQAYLMVRMNKGTPVRVTGGDLTQAAGNLYLLSAEQEDVYIEFE
;
A
#
# COMPACT_ATOMS: atom_id res chain seq x y z
N MET A 1 -30.35 8.05 55.85
CA MET A 1 -31.30 8.54 54.82
C MET A 1 -32.48 9.36 55.38
N ALA A 2 -33.20 8.91 56.41
CA ALA A 2 -34.41 9.61 56.90
C ALA A 2 -34.21 11.06 57.42
N GLY A 3 -33.04 11.41 57.95
CA GLY A 3 -32.73 12.79 58.41
C GLY A 3 -32.42 13.79 57.30
N TRP A 4 -31.91 13.32 56.15
CA TRP A 4 -31.55 14.15 55.00
C TRP A 4 -32.81 14.61 54.24
N ILE A 5 -33.79 13.72 54.12
CA ILE A 5 -35.10 13.96 53.49
C ILE A 5 -35.90 15.05 54.22
N LYS A 6 -35.76 15.16 55.55
CA LYS A 6 -36.42 16.22 56.35
C LYS A 6 -35.80 17.60 56.12
N LYS A 7 -34.48 17.70 55.91
CA LYS A 7 -33.80 18.99 55.64
C LYS A 7 -34.05 19.51 54.22
N VAL A 8 -34.13 18.63 53.23
CA VAL A 8 -34.46 19.02 51.84
C VAL A 8 -35.90 19.54 51.70
N LYS A 9 -36.84 19.05 52.51
CA LYS A 9 -38.22 19.55 52.53
C LYS A 9 -38.36 21.00 53.06
N ALA A 10 -37.46 21.43 53.94
CA ALA A 10 -37.46 22.77 54.55
C ALA A 10 -36.63 23.82 53.78
N PHE A 11 -35.93 23.41 52.72
CA PHE A 11 -35.13 24.31 51.90
C PHE A 11 -36.05 25.12 50.97
N GLN A 12 -36.12 26.43 51.15
CA GLN A 12 -37.06 27.31 50.43
C GLN A 12 -36.73 27.43 48.92
N PHE A 13 -35.51 27.10 48.49
CA PHE A 13 -35.05 27.24 47.11
C PHE A 13 -34.80 25.90 46.42
N LYS A 14 -35.82 25.02 46.37
CA LYS A 14 -35.72 23.69 45.74
C LYS A 14 -35.27 23.74 44.28
N GLY A 15 -35.60 24.81 43.55
CA GLY A 15 -35.15 25.02 42.17
C GLY A 15 -33.63 25.16 42.03
N ILE A 16 -32.94 25.74 43.02
CA ILE A 16 -31.48 25.89 43.00
C ILE A 16 -30.80 24.52 43.15
N LEU A 17 -31.36 23.61 43.95
CA LEU A 17 -30.83 22.25 44.10
C LEU A 17 -30.97 21.42 42.80
N VAL A 18 -32.04 21.65 42.04
CA VAL A 18 -32.22 21.01 40.71
C VAL A 18 -31.20 21.56 39.72
N ILE A 19 -31.02 22.88 39.67
CA ILE A 19 -30.03 23.53 38.80
C ILE A 19 -28.60 23.07 39.16
N LEU A 20 -28.26 23.03 40.46
CA LEU A 20 -26.97 22.52 40.92
C LEU A 20 -26.78 21.04 40.55
N GLY A 21 -27.84 20.22 40.65
CA GLY A 21 -27.83 18.83 40.20
C GLY A 21 -27.58 18.71 38.69
N CYS A 22 -28.20 19.56 37.87
CA CYS A 22 -27.94 19.63 36.44
C CYS A 22 -26.50 20.06 36.15
N PHE A 23 -25.96 21.07 36.84
CA PHE A 23 -24.56 21.48 36.68
C PHE A 23 -23.57 20.42 37.14
N LEU A 24 -23.86 19.66 38.20
CA LEU A 24 -23.04 18.53 38.64
C LEU A 24 -23.12 17.36 37.67
N LEU A 25 -24.28 17.11 37.05
CA LEU A 25 -24.43 16.08 36.03
C LEU A 25 -23.69 16.47 34.75
N ILE A 26 -23.86 17.71 34.28
CA ILE A 26 -23.09 18.25 33.14
C ILE A 26 -21.60 18.25 33.48
N GLY A 27 -21.22 18.66 34.69
CA GLY A 27 -19.84 18.62 35.16
C GLY A 27 -19.27 17.21 35.24
N ALA A 28 -20.07 16.21 35.62
CA ALA A 28 -19.68 14.80 35.62
C ALA A 28 -19.60 14.21 34.21
N ILE A 29 -20.47 14.63 33.29
CA ILE A 29 -20.42 14.25 31.87
C ILE A 29 -19.19 14.88 31.21
N LEU A 30 -18.98 16.19 31.38
CA LEU A 30 -17.79 16.90 30.90
C LEU A 30 -16.52 16.37 31.57
N PHE A 31 -16.57 15.97 32.84
CA PHE A 31 -15.44 15.33 33.50
C PHE A 31 -15.23 13.93 32.92
N ALA A 32 -16.25 13.11 32.68
CA ALA A 32 -16.08 11.81 32.03
C ALA A 32 -15.58 11.93 30.58
N GLU A 33 -16.00 12.98 29.86
CA GLU A 33 -15.56 13.35 28.51
C GLU A 33 -14.10 13.86 28.52
N ARG A 34 -13.73 14.69 29.49
CA ARG A 34 -12.37 15.25 29.63
C ARG A 34 -11.37 14.33 30.33
N SER A 35 -11.83 13.40 31.15
CA SER A 35 -10.97 12.49 31.93
C SER A 35 -10.52 11.27 31.14
N GLY A 36 -10.82 11.20 29.83
CA GLY A 36 -10.34 10.13 28.95
C GLY A 36 -10.68 8.76 29.53
N LEU A 37 -11.93 8.31 29.36
CA LEU A 37 -12.43 6.98 29.74
C LEU A 37 -11.30 5.94 29.72
N SER A 38 -10.95 5.35 30.86
CA SER A 38 -9.89 4.33 30.92
C SER A 38 -10.18 3.23 29.89
N TYR A 39 -9.34 3.13 28.87
CA TYR A 39 -9.47 2.12 27.84
C TYR A 39 -8.98 0.77 28.36
N ARG A 40 -9.67 -0.31 27.97
CA ARG A 40 -9.20 -1.70 28.14
C ARG A 40 -9.05 -2.30 26.76
N GLU A 41 -7.84 -2.78 26.44
CA GLU A 41 -7.54 -3.34 25.13
C GLU A 41 -8.46 -4.51 24.78
N LYS A 42 -9.19 -4.38 23.67
CA LYS A 42 -9.94 -5.49 23.07
C LYS A 42 -8.97 -6.36 22.28
N ALA A 43 -9.16 -7.68 22.33
CA ALA A 43 -8.38 -8.60 21.51
C ALA A 43 -8.55 -8.27 20.02
N LYS A 44 -7.43 -8.00 19.33
CA LYS A 44 -7.40 -7.78 17.87
C LYS A 44 -7.70 -9.09 17.15
N LYS A 45 -8.45 -9.04 16.05
CA LYS A 45 -8.81 -10.22 15.24
C LYS A 45 -7.65 -10.76 14.41
N LEU A 46 -6.81 -9.85 13.90
CA LEU A 46 -5.59 -10.17 13.17
C LEU A 46 -4.43 -9.68 14.02
N THR A 47 -3.55 -10.58 14.40
CA THR A 47 -2.34 -10.27 15.16
C THR A 47 -1.14 -10.75 14.39
N TYR A 48 0.02 -10.20 14.72
CA TYR A 48 1.28 -10.77 14.28
C TYR A 48 1.35 -12.27 14.60
N LEU A 49 2.04 -13.00 13.74
CA LEU A 49 2.45 -14.37 13.98
C LEU A 49 3.55 -14.40 15.06
N ASP A 50 3.77 -15.57 15.66
CA ASP A 50 4.93 -15.75 16.53
C ASP A 50 6.19 -15.64 15.68
N ALA A 51 7.15 -14.79 16.09
CA ALA A 51 8.32 -14.45 15.26
C ALA A 51 9.17 -15.66 14.86
N ASP A 52 9.19 -16.72 15.67
CA ASP A 52 9.90 -17.98 15.39
C ASP A 52 9.21 -18.88 14.36
N LYS A 53 7.96 -18.55 13.98
CA LYS A 53 7.17 -19.30 13.01
C LYS A 53 7.09 -18.63 11.66
N VAL A 54 7.47 -17.35 11.54
CA VAL A 54 7.36 -16.61 10.28
C VAL A 54 8.38 -17.14 9.27
N VAL A 55 7.89 -17.57 8.12
CA VAL A 55 8.70 -17.91 6.96
C VAL A 55 8.85 -16.65 6.13
N THR A 56 10.07 -16.26 5.82
CA THR A 56 10.32 -15.10 4.94
C THR A 56 10.06 -15.44 3.48
N GLU A 57 9.68 -14.43 2.69
CA GLU A 57 9.50 -14.56 1.25
C GLU A 57 10.75 -15.14 0.57
N GLU A 58 11.95 -14.68 0.94
CA GLU A 58 13.20 -15.23 0.41
C GLU A 58 13.35 -16.75 0.64
N THR A 59 12.77 -17.27 1.72
CA THR A 59 12.77 -18.69 2.02
C THR A 59 11.67 -19.41 1.24
N ALA A 60 10.47 -18.81 1.17
CA ALA A 60 9.34 -19.34 0.45
C ALA A 60 9.64 -19.50 -1.05
N ILE A 61 10.18 -18.47 -1.70
CA ILE A 61 10.41 -18.45 -3.15
C ILE A 61 11.46 -19.48 -3.62
N LYS A 62 12.39 -19.90 -2.75
CA LYS A 62 13.40 -20.94 -3.07
C LYS A 62 12.79 -22.31 -3.40
N THR A 63 11.54 -22.53 -3.01
CA THR A 63 10.81 -23.77 -3.28
C THR A 63 10.01 -23.73 -4.59
N LEU A 64 9.87 -22.56 -5.21
CA LEU A 64 9.09 -22.39 -6.42
C LEU A 64 9.78 -23.06 -7.60
N LYS A 65 9.03 -23.89 -8.33
CA LYS A 65 9.46 -24.39 -9.63
C LYS A 65 9.40 -23.24 -10.64
N PRO A 66 10.45 -23.01 -11.45
CA PRO A 66 10.37 -22.10 -12.57
C PRO A 66 9.27 -22.51 -13.57
N THR A 67 8.32 -21.62 -13.81
CA THR A 67 7.24 -21.78 -14.80
C THR A 67 7.22 -20.66 -15.83
N CYS A 68 7.97 -19.58 -15.58
CA CYS A 68 8.10 -18.45 -16.47
C CYS A 68 9.54 -18.26 -16.96
N LEU A 69 9.73 -18.15 -18.27
CA LEU A 69 11.00 -17.73 -18.85
C LEU A 69 10.98 -16.21 -19.07
N VAL A 70 11.96 -15.49 -18.52
CA VAL A 70 12.12 -14.05 -18.69
C VAL A 70 13.29 -13.77 -19.61
N LEU A 71 13.04 -13.00 -20.66
CA LEU A 71 14.07 -12.59 -21.62
C LEU A 71 14.38 -11.11 -21.42
N THR A 72 15.64 -10.79 -21.15
CA THR A 72 16.16 -9.42 -21.00
C THR A 72 17.28 -9.15 -21.99
N ASP A 73 17.64 -7.89 -22.15
CA ASP A 73 18.83 -7.45 -22.87
C ASP A 73 19.51 -6.34 -22.07
N SER A 74 20.63 -6.67 -21.41
CA SER A 74 21.40 -5.71 -20.60
C SER A 74 21.97 -4.52 -21.38
N SER A 75 21.98 -4.57 -22.72
CA SER A 75 22.37 -3.45 -23.56
C SER A 75 21.25 -2.43 -23.78
N GLN A 76 19.99 -2.79 -23.49
CA GLN A 76 18.83 -1.92 -23.62
C GLN A 76 18.45 -1.30 -22.26
N ALA A 77 18.51 0.03 -22.16
CA ALA A 77 18.20 0.73 -20.91
C ALA A 77 16.78 0.44 -20.39
N ASN A 78 15.78 0.38 -21.27
CA ASN A 78 14.41 0.03 -20.90
C ASN A 78 14.29 -1.40 -20.36
N SER A 79 15.07 -2.35 -20.91
CA SER A 79 15.10 -3.73 -20.42
C SER A 79 15.61 -3.80 -18.99
N THR A 80 16.72 -3.10 -18.70
CA THR A 80 17.30 -3.03 -17.35
C THR A 80 16.35 -2.36 -16.35
N MET A 81 15.69 -1.26 -16.73
CA MET A 81 14.70 -0.60 -15.87
C MET A 81 13.48 -1.50 -15.60
N ALA A 82 12.96 -2.16 -16.64
CA ALA A 82 11.83 -3.07 -16.52
C ALA A 82 12.18 -4.30 -15.66
N TRP A 83 13.38 -4.88 -15.82
CA TRP A 83 13.81 -6.03 -15.02
C TRP A 83 13.77 -5.75 -13.51
N ILE A 84 14.22 -4.57 -13.06
CA ILE A 84 14.13 -4.17 -11.65
C ILE A 84 12.68 -4.25 -11.12
N GLN A 85 11.71 -3.87 -11.96
CA GLN A 85 10.30 -3.94 -11.57
C GLN A 85 9.76 -5.36 -11.64
N PHE A 86 10.07 -6.09 -12.72
CA PHE A 86 9.59 -7.45 -12.93
C PHE A 86 10.17 -8.45 -11.94
N GLU A 87 11.41 -8.30 -11.52
CA GLU A 87 12.02 -9.12 -10.46
C GLU A 87 11.17 -9.05 -9.19
N GLN A 88 10.80 -7.85 -8.75
CA GLN A 88 9.93 -7.67 -7.59
C GLN A 88 8.49 -8.14 -7.86
N ILE A 89 7.92 -7.87 -9.06
CA ILE A 89 6.58 -8.37 -9.42
C ILE A 89 6.51 -9.90 -9.33
N PHE A 90 7.49 -10.62 -9.86
CA PHE A 90 7.51 -12.08 -9.81
C PHE A 90 7.71 -12.62 -8.39
N LYS A 91 8.57 -11.96 -7.60
CA LYS A 91 8.77 -12.25 -6.17
C LYS A 91 7.42 -12.15 -5.42
N ASP A 92 6.75 -11.02 -5.57
CA ASP A 92 5.48 -10.72 -4.92
C ASP A 92 4.34 -11.65 -5.38
N MET A 93 4.21 -11.88 -6.69
CA MET A 93 3.21 -12.80 -7.27
C MET A 93 3.52 -14.27 -7.02
N LYS A 94 4.67 -14.61 -6.42
CA LYS A 94 5.17 -15.97 -6.17
C LYS A 94 5.29 -16.80 -7.45
N VAL A 95 5.84 -16.18 -8.49
CA VAL A 95 6.11 -16.82 -9.80
C VAL A 95 7.57 -17.25 -9.86
N GLY A 96 7.81 -18.54 -10.05
CA GLY A 96 9.15 -19.05 -10.30
C GLY A 96 9.63 -18.69 -11.71
N THR A 97 10.82 -18.10 -11.82
CA THR A 97 11.37 -17.62 -13.10
C THR A 97 12.75 -18.17 -13.43
N ASP A 98 12.99 -18.42 -14.71
CA ASP A 98 14.34 -18.50 -15.28
C ASP A 98 14.63 -17.22 -16.07
N LEU A 99 15.81 -16.62 -15.87
CA LEU A 99 16.22 -15.40 -16.54
C LEU A 99 17.27 -15.69 -17.63
N VAL A 100 17.07 -15.14 -18.83
CA VAL A 100 18.05 -15.17 -19.92
C VAL A 100 18.31 -13.76 -20.43
N ASP A 101 19.55 -13.31 -20.30
CA ASP A 101 20.03 -12.10 -20.97
C ASP A 101 20.49 -12.46 -22.40
N VAL A 102 19.69 -12.07 -23.38
CA VAL A 102 19.90 -12.45 -24.78
C VAL A 102 21.06 -11.72 -25.44
N ASN A 103 21.64 -10.72 -24.77
CA ASN A 103 22.91 -10.09 -25.16
C ASN A 103 24.11 -11.02 -24.93
N HIS A 104 23.97 -11.98 -24.02
CA HIS A 104 25.07 -12.84 -23.57
C HIS A 104 24.80 -14.32 -23.85
N GLU A 105 23.53 -14.73 -23.86
CA GLU A 105 23.13 -16.13 -23.94
C GLU A 105 22.03 -16.34 -25.00
N SER A 106 21.83 -17.59 -25.42
CA SER A 106 20.72 -17.95 -26.32
C SER A 106 19.56 -18.52 -25.52
N ILE A 107 18.33 -18.27 -25.97
CA ILE A 107 17.15 -18.83 -25.32
C ILE A 107 17.17 -20.37 -25.36
N PRO A 108 16.57 -21.07 -24.36
CA PRO A 108 16.54 -22.53 -24.30
C PRO A 108 15.99 -23.17 -25.59
N ASP A 109 16.55 -24.32 -25.99
CA ASP A 109 16.13 -25.03 -27.22
C ASP A 109 14.68 -25.53 -27.15
N ASP A 110 14.24 -25.92 -25.95
CA ASP A 110 12.89 -26.35 -25.65
C ASP A 110 12.24 -25.37 -24.66
N LEU A 111 10.99 -25.02 -24.92
CA LEU A 111 10.18 -24.14 -24.06
C LEU A 111 9.05 -24.90 -23.34
N SER A 112 9.00 -26.23 -23.49
CA SER A 112 7.92 -27.07 -22.94
C SER A 112 7.88 -27.13 -21.40
N ASP A 113 8.98 -26.77 -20.73
CA ASP A 113 9.04 -26.67 -19.26
C ASP A 113 8.35 -25.41 -18.73
N TYR A 114 8.06 -24.42 -19.59
CA TYR A 114 7.46 -23.14 -19.21
C TYR A 114 5.98 -23.07 -19.57
N GLU A 115 5.19 -22.41 -18.73
CA GLU A 115 3.80 -22.00 -19.01
C GLU A 115 3.78 -20.64 -19.73
N THR A 116 4.68 -19.74 -19.33
CA THR A 116 4.72 -18.36 -19.84
C THR A 116 6.12 -17.91 -20.26
N VAL A 117 6.20 -17.02 -21.24
CA VAL A 117 7.41 -16.27 -21.58
C VAL A 117 7.16 -14.78 -21.42
N VAL A 118 8.01 -14.06 -20.70
CA VAL A 118 7.95 -12.59 -20.59
C VAL A 118 9.16 -11.99 -21.29
N VAL A 119 8.90 -11.18 -22.31
CA VAL A 119 9.92 -10.52 -23.12
C VAL A 119 10.05 -9.07 -22.67
N LEU A 120 11.20 -8.76 -22.06
CA LEU A 120 11.55 -7.44 -21.57
C LEU A 120 12.47 -6.70 -22.57
N LEU A 121 12.10 -6.69 -23.85
CA LEU A 121 12.88 -6.04 -24.92
C LEU A 121 11.99 -5.09 -25.72
N SER A 122 12.50 -3.90 -26.02
CA SER A 122 11.86 -2.96 -26.96
C SER A 122 12.32 -3.25 -28.40
N ASP A 123 13.62 -3.46 -28.61
CA ASP A 123 14.21 -3.91 -29.88
C ASP A 123 14.41 -5.43 -29.83
N LEU A 124 13.79 -6.15 -30.76
CA LEU A 124 13.86 -7.62 -30.83
C LEU A 124 15.02 -8.14 -31.70
N SER A 125 15.85 -7.25 -32.24
CA SER A 125 17.06 -7.61 -33.02
C SER A 125 17.97 -8.64 -32.34
N PRO A 126 18.22 -8.60 -31.02
CA PRO A 126 19.02 -9.62 -30.32
C PRO A 126 18.43 -11.04 -30.41
N LEU A 127 17.09 -11.17 -30.40
CA LEU A 127 16.42 -12.48 -30.49
C LEU A 127 16.56 -13.12 -31.87
N LYS A 128 16.70 -12.31 -32.92
CA LYS A 128 16.74 -12.78 -34.31
C LYS A 128 15.51 -13.67 -34.62
N GLU A 129 15.74 -14.82 -35.25
CA GLU A 129 14.68 -15.79 -35.59
C GLU A 129 14.08 -16.50 -34.37
N ASN A 130 14.67 -16.37 -33.17
CA ASN A 130 14.08 -16.95 -31.96
C ASN A 130 12.72 -16.36 -31.62
N VAL A 131 12.39 -15.17 -32.12
CA VAL A 131 11.02 -14.60 -32.01
C VAL A 131 9.97 -15.50 -32.70
N LEU A 132 10.35 -16.18 -33.78
CA LEU A 132 9.47 -17.12 -34.48
C LEU A 132 9.29 -18.40 -33.68
N LYS A 133 10.35 -18.86 -33.01
CA LYS A 133 10.29 -20.01 -32.11
C LYS A 133 9.37 -19.77 -30.92
N ILE A 134 9.45 -18.60 -30.29
CA ILE A 134 8.48 -18.19 -29.25
C ILE A 134 7.07 -18.21 -29.84
N SER A 135 6.89 -17.69 -31.06
CA SER A 135 5.59 -17.70 -31.71
C SER A 135 5.04 -19.11 -31.97
N ASP A 136 5.89 -20.03 -32.40
CA ASP A 136 5.47 -21.40 -32.70
C ASP A 136 5.09 -22.15 -31.41
N TRP A 137 5.85 -21.94 -30.33
CA TRP A 137 5.49 -22.43 -29.00
C TRP A 137 4.16 -21.84 -28.49
N VAL A 138 3.92 -20.54 -28.66
CA VAL A 138 2.62 -19.92 -28.33
C VAL A 138 1.48 -20.57 -29.12
N LYS A 139 1.71 -20.85 -30.40
CA LYS A 139 0.71 -21.50 -31.26
C LYS A 139 0.29 -22.87 -30.73
N GLU A 140 1.21 -23.60 -30.11
CA GLU A 140 0.97 -24.94 -29.57
C GLU A 140 0.25 -24.93 -28.22
N GLY A 141 0.29 -23.81 -27.47
CA GLY A 141 -0.45 -23.63 -26.22
C GLY A 141 0.22 -22.74 -25.19
N GLY A 142 1.48 -22.34 -25.39
CA GLY A 142 2.16 -21.40 -24.51
C GLY A 142 1.61 -19.97 -24.60
N SER A 143 1.95 -19.12 -23.64
CA SER A 143 1.56 -17.71 -23.67
C SER A 143 2.75 -16.79 -23.47
N ALA A 144 2.81 -15.71 -24.25
CA ALA A 144 3.92 -14.77 -24.19
C ALA A 144 3.46 -13.33 -23.96
N MET A 145 4.15 -12.63 -23.06
CA MET A 145 3.97 -11.21 -22.78
C MET A 145 5.10 -10.40 -23.39
N PHE A 146 4.78 -9.33 -24.11
CA PHE A 146 5.73 -8.28 -24.46
C PHE A 146 5.44 -7.09 -23.54
N ALA A 147 6.26 -6.94 -22.50
CA ALA A 147 5.98 -5.99 -21.43
C ALA A 147 6.53 -4.58 -21.68
N LEU A 148 7.25 -4.39 -22.78
CA LEU A 148 7.83 -3.12 -23.17
C LEU A 148 7.20 -2.66 -24.48
N THR A 149 7.05 -1.34 -24.62
CA THR A 149 6.70 -0.72 -25.90
C THR A 149 7.70 -1.22 -26.96
N LEU A 150 7.19 -1.95 -27.95
CA LEU A 150 7.97 -2.50 -29.03
C LEU A 150 8.38 -1.41 -30.03
N GLN A 151 9.62 -1.49 -30.49
CA GLN A 151 10.13 -0.64 -31.56
C GLN A 151 10.02 -1.37 -32.90
N LYS A 152 9.59 -0.64 -33.93
CA LYS A 152 9.43 -1.24 -35.26
C LYS A 152 10.79 -1.61 -35.86
N ASP A 153 11.13 -2.90 -35.77
CA ASP A 153 12.31 -3.49 -36.38
C ASP A 153 11.95 -4.64 -37.34
N THR A 154 12.97 -5.30 -37.90
CA THR A 154 12.77 -6.41 -38.85
C THR A 154 12.07 -7.61 -38.22
N TYR A 155 12.39 -7.94 -36.97
CA TYR A 155 11.89 -9.10 -36.24
C TYR A 155 10.53 -8.86 -35.60
N VAL A 156 10.26 -7.66 -35.08
CA VAL A 156 8.90 -7.23 -34.69
C VAL A 156 7.96 -7.33 -35.90
N SER A 157 8.39 -6.84 -37.07
CA SER A 157 7.60 -6.92 -38.30
C SER A 157 7.23 -8.36 -38.71
N LEU A 158 8.02 -9.37 -38.32
CA LEU A 158 7.71 -10.79 -38.60
C LEU A 158 6.56 -11.33 -37.73
N ILE A 159 6.26 -10.67 -36.60
CA ILE A 159 5.29 -11.14 -35.62
C ILE A 159 4.11 -10.18 -35.37
N GLU A 160 4.09 -8.96 -35.93
CA GLU A 160 3.01 -7.97 -35.76
C GLU A 160 1.60 -8.58 -35.88
N GLN A 161 1.33 -9.32 -36.96
CA GLN A 161 0.01 -9.95 -37.16
C GLN A 161 -0.31 -11.00 -36.09
N LYS A 162 0.71 -11.68 -35.56
CA LYS A 162 0.58 -12.65 -34.45
C LYS A 162 0.30 -11.95 -33.12
N LEU A 163 0.76 -10.72 -32.95
CA LEU A 163 0.39 -9.84 -31.82
C LEU A 163 -0.98 -9.16 -31.99
N GLY A 164 -1.67 -9.40 -33.12
CA GLY A 164 -2.98 -8.82 -33.40
C GLY A 164 -2.90 -7.46 -34.09
N ILE A 165 -1.72 -7.00 -34.50
CA ILE A 165 -1.50 -5.72 -35.17
C ILE A 165 -1.74 -5.88 -36.68
N VAL A 166 -2.61 -5.03 -37.24
CA VAL A 166 -2.88 -4.96 -38.69
C VAL A 166 -1.96 -3.97 -39.36
N SER A 167 -1.75 -2.83 -38.72
CA SER A 167 -0.87 -1.77 -39.21
C SER A 167 -0.19 -1.07 -38.04
N SER A 168 1.03 -0.58 -38.28
CA SER A 168 1.85 0.07 -37.25
C SER A 168 2.66 1.23 -37.83
N GLY A 169 2.77 2.30 -37.04
CA GLY A 169 3.59 3.47 -37.33
C GLY A 169 5.08 3.26 -37.05
N TYR A 170 5.88 4.27 -37.35
CA TYR A 170 7.30 4.37 -36.94
C TYR A 170 7.50 5.35 -35.79
N THR A 171 6.42 5.94 -35.28
CA THR A 171 6.43 6.97 -34.24
C THR A 171 5.66 6.47 -33.03
N GLU A 172 6.06 6.98 -31.87
CA GLU A 172 5.34 6.82 -30.63
C GLU A 172 4.26 7.91 -30.51
N ALA A 173 3.28 7.65 -29.66
CA ALA A 173 2.15 8.52 -29.36
C ALA A 173 2.20 8.92 -27.89
N MET A 174 1.73 10.14 -27.62
CA MET A 174 1.68 10.74 -26.28
C MET A 174 0.76 9.94 -25.35
N VAL A 175 1.21 9.65 -24.13
CA VAL A 175 0.39 9.07 -23.06
C VAL A 175 0.34 10.03 -21.87
N ASN A 176 -0.69 10.88 -21.85
CA ASN A 176 -0.95 11.81 -20.74
C ASN A 176 -1.93 11.25 -19.72
N SER A 177 -2.71 10.25 -20.10
CA SER A 177 -3.59 9.51 -19.21
C SER A 177 -3.87 8.12 -19.75
N ILE A 178 -4.23 7.20 -18.85
CA ILE A 178 -4.54 5.81 -19.16
C ILE A 178 -5.98 5.53 -18.75
N TYR A 179 -6.82 5.17 -19.72
CA TYR A 179 -8.15 4.65 -19.49
C TYR A 179 -8.11 3.13 -19.42
N PHE A 180 -8.49 2.56 -18.28
CA PHE A 180 -8.61 1.12 -18.10
C PHE A 180 -10.06 0.66 -18.32
N ASP A 181 -10.25 -0.48 -18.99
CA ASP A 181 -11.56 -1.10 -19.09
C ASP A 181 -12.14 -1.43 -17.71
N SER A 182 -13.45 -1.23 -17.54
CA SER A 182 -14.13 -1.46 -16.25
C SER A 182 -14.10 -2.92 -15.78
N GLY A 183 -13.93 -3.88 -16.68
CA GLY A 183 -13.81 -5.30 -16.37
C GLY A 183 -12.37 -5.81 -16.30
N PHE A 184 -11.37 -4.94 -16.47
CA PHE A 184 -9.97 -5.35 -16.48
C PHE A 184 -9.38 -5.42 -15.07
N LEU A 185 -9.42 -4.31 -14.33
CA LEU A 185 -8.74 -4.19 -13.05
C LEU A 185 -9.59 -3.42 -12.02
N VAL A 186 -9.26 -3.56 -10.74
CA VAL A 186 -9.93 -2.85 -9.63
C VAL A 186 -9.75 -1.35 -9.83
N GLY A 187 -10.85 -0.59 -9.85
CA GLY A 187 -10.84 0.85 -10.12
C GLY A 187 -10.86 1.24 -11.61
N GLY A 188 -11.03 0.28 -12.53
CA GLY A 188 -11.18 0.55 -13.96
C GLY A 188 -12.47 1.31 -14.33
N GLY A 189 -12.62 1.65 -15.61
CA GLY A 189 -13.79 2.37 -16.16
C GLY A 189 -13.63 3.89 -16.20
N LYS A 190 -12.43 4.40 -15.94
CA LYS A 190 -12.09 5.82 -16.06
C LYS A 190 -10.63 6.02 -16.46
N ALA A 191 -10.31 7.25 -16.87
CA ALA A 191 -8.96 7.68 -17.19
C ALA A 191 -8.23 8.20 -15.94
N TYR A 192 -6.97 7.81 -15.79
CA TYR A 192 -6.05 8.26 -14.76
C TYR A 192 -4.92 9.04 -15.40
N LYS A 193 -4.65 10.25 -14.92
CA LYS A 193 -3.60 11.10 -15.47
C LYS A 193 -2.21 10.58 -15.11
N VAL A 194 -1.26 10.85 -15.99
CA VAL A 194 0.17 10.59 -15.79
C VAL A 194 0.85 11.94 -15.57
N THR A 195 1.57 12.09 -14.44
CA THR A 195 2.21 13.35 -14.03
C THR A 195 3.21 13.87 -15.06
N ASP A 196 3.97 12.98 -15.70
CA ASP A 196 4.99 13.30 -16.70
C ASP A 196 4.79 12.48 -17.99
N GLY A 197 3.60 12.64 -18.60
CA GLY A 197 3.28 11.98 -19.87
C GLY A 197 4.26 12.35 -20.99
N TYR A 198 4.61 11.37 -21.83
CA TYR A 198 5.47 11.55 -23.00
C TYR A 198 5.05 10.65 -24.17
N GLU A 199 5.70 10.80 -25.33
CA GLU A 199 5.50 9.91 -26.48
C GLU A 199 6.11 8.54 -26.15
N SER A 200 5.28 7.60 -25.67
CA SER A 200 5.73 6.33 -25.09
C SER A 200 5.01 5.11 -25.63
N ALA A 201 3.89 5.30 -26.36
CA ALA A 201 3.07 4.22 -26.89
C ALA A 201 3.27 4.05 -28.40
N TRP A 202 3.53 2.84 -28.86
CA TRP A 202 3.63 2.58 -30.30
C TRP A 202 2.28 2.77 -30.99
N ALA A 203 2.25 3.57 -32.05
CA ALA A 203 1.03 3.81 -32.81
C ALA A 203 0.65 2.57 -33.63
N VAL A 204 -0.37 1.83 -33.17
CA VAL A 204 -0.84 0.59 -33.78
C VAL A 204 -2.34 0.61 -34.09
N GLU A 205 -2.71 -0.10 -35.15
CA GLU A 205 -4.09 -0.48 -35.45
C GLU A 205 -4.25 -1.98 -35.21
N LEU A 206 -5.16 -2.34 -34.32
CA LEU A 206 -5.39 -3.72 -33.93
C LEU A 206 -6.52 -4.36 -34.75
N SER A 207 -6.39 -5.66 -34.96
CA SER A 207 -7.40 -6.49 -35.60
C SER A 207 -8.54 -6.82 -34.64
N GLN A 208 -9.68 -7.25 -35.17
CA GLN A 208 -10.85 -7.65 -34.36
C GLN A 208 -10.62 -8.86 -33.45
N ARG A 209 -9.50 -9.57 -33.61
CA ARG A 209 -9.07 -10.68 -32.74
C ARG A 209 -8.32 -10.21 -31.50
N ALA A 210 -7.90 -8.94 -31.45
CA ALA A 210 -7.27 -8.38 -30.27
C ALA A 210 -8.35 -7.84 -29.32
N ARG A 211 -8.22 -8.14 -28.04
CA ARG A 211 -9.06 -7.56 -26.98
C ARG A 211 -8.23 -6.55 -26.21
N VAL A 212 -8.66 -5.30 -26.26
CA VAL A 212 -7.98 -4.17 -25.61
C VAL A 212 -8.53 -3.96 -24.20
N TYR A 213 -7.64 -3.71 -23.26
CA TYR A 213 -7.91 -3.53 -21.84
C TYR A 213 -7.55 -2.14 -21.32
N ALA A 214 -6.69 -1.40 -22.04
CA ALA A 214 -6.36 -0.04 -21.71
C ALA A 214 -6.07 0.79 -22.97
N TRP A 215 -6.33 2.10 -22.89
CA TRP A 215 -6.13 3.06 -23.97
C TRP A 215 -5.52 4.36 -23.44
N ALA A 216 -4.82 5.09 -24.30
CA ALA A 216 -4.43 6.46 -24.03
C ALA A 216 -5.68 7.36 -24.03
N ASP A 217 -5.89 8.13 -22.96
CA ASP A 217 -7.00 9.06 -22.75
C ASP A 217 -8.40 8.46 -22.65
N ASP A 218 -8.89 7.78 -23.69
CA ASP A 218 -10.20 7.12 -23.70
C ASP A 218 -10.24 5.94 -24.69
N THR A 219 -11.36 5.24 -24.79
CA THR A 219 -11.52 4.04 -25.64
C THR A 219 -11.33 4.27 -27.15
N SER A 220 -11.24 5.53 -27.61
CA SER A 220 -10.92 5.89 -29.00
C SER A 220 -9.43 6.17 -29.23
N GLY A 221 -8.63 6.23 -28.17
CA GLY A 221 -7.20 6.47 -28.21
C GLY A 221 -6.37 5.24 -28.59
N ILE A 222 -5.04 5.39 -28.49
CA ILE A 222 -4.09 4.32 -28.83
C ILE A 222 -4.21 3.18 -27.82
N PRO A 223 -4.30 1.90 -28.27
CA PRO A 223 -4.26 0.75 -27.39
C PRO A 223 -2.96 0.67 -26.59
N LEU A 224 -3.08 0.53 -25.27
CA LEU A 224 -1.97 0.46 -24.34
C LEU A 224 -1.76 -0.92 -23.74
N ILE A 225 -2.83 -1.70 -23.55
CA ILE A 225 -2.76 -3.08 -23.08
C ILE A 225 -3.75 -3.91 -23.89
N TRP A 226 -3.32 -5.02 -24.48
CA TRP A 226 -4.22 -5.94 -25.18
C TRP A 226 -3.73 -7.38 -25.13
N GLU A 227 -4.67 -8.31 -25.34
CA GLU A 227 -4.34 -9.70 -25.65
C GLU A 227 -4.76 -10.06 -27.09
N ALA A 228 -4.12 -11.09 -27.65
CA ALA A 228 -4.43 -11.60 -28.97
C ALA A 228 -4.22 -13.13 -29.03
N ASP A 229 -5.30 -13.89 -29.21
CA ASP A 229 -5.26 -15.35 -29.31
C ASP A 229 -4.43 -15.81 -30.52
N TYR A 230 -3.55 -16.79 -30.36
CA TYR A 230 -2.74 -17.30 -31.47
C TYR A 230 -2.55 -18.81 -31.35
N GLY A 231 -3.23 -19.57 -32.21
CA GLY A 231 -3.28 -21.02 -32.09
C GLY A 231 -4.05 -21.43 -30.84
N ASN A 232 -3.43 -22.24 -29.98
CA ASN A 232 -4.00 -22.66 -28.69
C ASN A 232 -3.58 -21.75 -27.52
N GLY A 233 -2.60 -20.88 -27.72
CA GLY A 233 -2.12 -19.93 -26.73
C GLY A 233 -2.49 -18.49 -27.10
N LYS A 234 -1.78 -17.52 -26.50
CA LYS A 234 -2.03 -16.10 -26.75
C LYS A 234 -0.80 -15.22 -26.52
N PHE A 235 -0.88 -14.00 -27.04
CA PHE A 235 0.03 -12.92 -26.70
C PHE A 235 -0.67 -11.89 -25.83
N VAL A 236 0.08 -11.30 -24.89
CA VAL A 236 -0.30 -10.07 -24.16
C VAL A 236 0.75 -9.01 -24.46
N VAL A 237 0.33 -7.78 -24.71
CA VAL A 237 1.25 -6.68 -25.04
C VAL A 237 0.93 -5.46 -24.18
N ASP A 238 1.97 -4.95 -23.55
CA ASP A 238 1.96 -3.65 -22.86
C ASP A 238 2.72 -2.63 -23.73
N ASN A 239 2.06 -1.50 -23.96
CA ASN A 239 2.44 -0.48 -24.93
C ASN A 239 2.34 0.93 -24.33
N PHE A 240 2.56 1.07 -23.02
CA PHE A 240 2.46 2.35 -22.31
C PHE A 240 3.82 2.97 -21.95
N GLY A 241 4.91 2.20 -21.97
CA GLY A 241 6.28 2.71 -21.89
C GLY A 241 6.77 3.16 -20.51
N PHE A 242 6.01 3.01 -19.43
CA PHE A 242 6.40 3.42 -18.07
C PHE A 242 6.98 2.23 -17.27
N TYR A 243 8.26 2.28 -16.90
CA TYR A 243 8.99 1.16 -16.27
C TYR A 243 9.44 1.47 -14.85
N GLU A 244 8.51 1.92 -14.01
CA GLU A 244 8.78 2.31 -12.63
C GLU A 244 7.81 1.66 -11.64
N LYS A 245 8.14 1.78 -10.36
CA LYS A 245 7.43 1.14 -9.24
C LYS A 245 5.93 1.47 -9.22
N ALA A 246 5.53 2.68 -9.61
CA ALA A 246 4.13 3.12 -9.64
C ALA A 246 3.24 2.43 -10.70
N PHE A 247 3.79 1.60 -11.58
CA PHE A 247 3.05 0.91 -12.64
C PHE A 247 3.02 -0.63 -12.48
N ARG A 248 3.60 -1.17 -11.41
CA ARG A 248 3.73 -2.63 -11.19
C ARG A 248 2.40 -3.37 -11.23
N GLY A 249 1.34 -2.78 -10.68
CA GLY A 249 0.00 -3.38 -10.68
C GLY A 249 -0.60 -3.56 -12.07
N PHE A 250 -0.21 -2.75 -13.04
CA PHE A 250 -0.67 -2.91 -14.43
C PHE A 250 0.05 -4.07 -15.11
N PHE A 251 1.36 -4.22 -14.87
CA PHE A 251 2.12 -5.38 -15.33
C PHE A 251 1.60 -6.68 -14.71
N ALA A 252 1.27 -6.69 -13.41
CA ALA A 252 0.65 -7.84 -12.75
C ALA A 252 -0.73 -8.17 -13.34
N ALA A 253 -1.55 -7.13 -13.59
CA ALA A 253 -2.84 -7.31 -14.25
C ALA A 253 -2.67 -7.88 -15.68
N SER A 254 -1.71 -7.40 -16.46
CA SER A 254 -1.38 -7.95 -17.79
C SER A 254 -0.86 -9.38 -17.72
N TYR A 255 0.05 -9.69 -16.79
CA TYR A 255 0.58 -11.05 -16.59
C TYR A 255 -0.54 -12.04 -16.27
N SER A 256 -1.53 -11.63 -15.46
CA SER A 256 -2.68 -12.47 -15.12
C SER A 256 -3.59 -12.84 -16.32
N LEU A 257 -3.43 -12.22 -17.49
CA LEU A 257 -4.15 -12.57 -18.72
C LEU A 257 -3.56 -13.79 -19.46
N LEU A 258 -2.28 -14.12 -19.20
CA LEU A 258 -1.51 -15.09 -19.99
C LEU A 258 -2.08 -16.50 -19.91
N THR A 259 -2.60 -16.90 -18.75
CA THR A 259 -3.02 -18.27 -18.47
C THR A 259 -4.54 -18.36 -18.40
N ASP A 260 -5.11 -19.55 -18.53
CA ASP A 260 -6.57 -19.72 -18.46
C ASP A 260 -7.13 -19.29 -17.10
N VAL A 261 -6.33 -19.48 -16.04
CA VAL A 261 -6.60 -18.97 -14.69
C VAL A 261 -5.32 -18.35 -14.11
N GLY A 262 -5.31 -17.02 -14.04
CA GLY A 262 -4.25 -16.26 -13.38
C GLY A 262 -4.49 -16.21 -11.88
N VAL A 263 -3.48 -16.54 -11.08
CA VAL A 263 -3.57 -16.55 -9.61
C VAL A 263 -2.31 -15.95 -9.02
N TYR A 264 -2.46 -15.03 -8.07
CA TYR A 264 -1.35 -14.50 -7.28
C TYR A 264 -1.83 -14.05 -5.90
N PRO A 265 -0.99 -14.18 -4.86
CA PRO A 265 -1.35 -13.75 -3.51
C PRO A 265 -1.40 -12.22 -3.39
N VAL A 266 -2.22 -11.75 -2.45
CA VAL A 266 -2.37 -10.33 -2.11
C VAL A 266 -2.52 -10.16 -0.59
N ILE A 267 -2.29 -8.95 -0.08
CA ILE A 267 -2.33 -8.65 1.36
C ILE A 267 -3.78 -8.44 1.85
N ASN A 268 -4.59 -7.76 1.03
CA ASN A 268 -5.94 -7.31 1.38
C ASN A 268 -6.00 -6.49 2.67
N GLY A 269 -5.56 -5.23 2.59
CA GLY A 269 -5.60 -4.33 3.73
C GLY A 269 -5.49 -2.84 3.38
N SER A 270 -6.13 -1.99 4.16
CA SER A 270 -6.01 -0.55 4.10
C SER A 270 -5.68 0.01 5.48
N VAL A 271 -4.71 0.91 5.56
CA VAL A 271 -4.35 1.60 6.80
C VAL A 271 -4.23 3.11 6.56
N PHE A 272 -4.68 3.87 7.56
CA PHE A 272 -4.55 5.33 7.61
C PHE A 272 -3.76 5.72 8.86
N TYR A 273 -2.61 6.33 8.65
CA TYR A 273 -1.73 6.83 9.70
C TYR A 273 -2.00 8.30 10.00
N LEU A 274 -1.92 8.64 11.29
CA LEU A 274 -1.84 10.02 11.76
C LEU A 274 -0.45 10.18 12.37
N ASP A 275 0.45 10.70 11.56
CA ASP A 275 1.81 11.01 11.98
C ASP A 275 1.76 12.21 12.94
N ASP A 276 2.67 12.25 13.92
CA ASP A 276 2.64 13.29 14.96
C ASP A 276 1.30 13.39 15.69
N PHE A 277 0.64 12.26 15.98
CA PHE A 277 -0.64 12.30 16.64
C PHE A 277 -0.97 11.04 17.44
N PRO A 278 -1.28 11.13 18.75
CA PRO A 278 -1.25 12.34 19.57
C PRO A 278 0.13 12.96 19.78
N SER A 279 0.17 14.28 19.91
CA SER A 279 1.38 15.09 20.08
C SER A 279 1.05 16.36 20.89
N PRO A 280 2.07 17.16 21.28
CA PRO A 280 1.85 18.54 21.71
C PRO A 280 1.11 19.33 20.62
N VAL A 281 0.63 20.54 20.94
CA VAL A 281 0.05 21.39 19.88
C VAL A 281 1.14 21.66 18.84
N PRO A 282 0.92 21.35 17.55
CA PRO A 282 1.94 21.58 16.53
C PRO A 282 2.33 23.07 16.49
N ASN A 283 3.64 23.31 16.39
CA ASN A 283 4.16 24.65 16.15
C ASN A 283 4.02 24.98 14.66
N GLY A 284 3.62 26.21 14.33
CA GLY A 284 3.52 26.62 12.93
C GLY A 284 2.71 27.89 12.72
N ASP A 285 2.51 28.24 11.44
CA ASP A 285 1.77 29.43 11.06
C ASP A 285 0.25 29.19 11.11
N GLY A 286 -0.39 29.70 12.16
CA GLY A 286 -1.84 29.66 12.32
C GLY A 286 -2.62 30.64 11.43
N THR A 287 -1.99 31.33 10.48
CA THR A 287 -2.62 32.36 9.63
C THR A 287 -3.90 31.86 8.96
N TYR A 288 -3.87 30.67 8.35
CA TYR A 288 -5.01 30.12 7.62
C TYR A 288 -6.12 29.60 8.54
N ILE A 289 -5.75 29.00 9.67
CA ILE A 289 -6.70 28.62 10.72
C ILE A 289 -7.42 29.86 11.25
N LYS A 290 -6.69 30.95 11.51
CA LYS A 290 -7.27 32.19 12.00
C LYS A 290 -8.16 32.86 10.96
N ARG A 291 -7.74 32.84 9.68
CA ARG A 291 -8.51 33.35 8.53
C ARG A 291 -9.87 32.67 8.42
N ASP A 292 -9.89 31.34 8.51
CA ASP A 292 -11.09 30.55 8.18
C ASP A 292 -12.00 30.31 9.38
N TYR A 293 -11.44 30.13 10.58
CA TYR A 293 -12.18 29.70 11.77
C TYR A 293 -12.14 30.73 12.91
N GLY A 294 -11.31 31.77 12.83
CA GLY A 294 -11.21 32.80 13.86
C GLY A 294 -10.67 32.32 15.20
N THR A 295 -10.10 31.11 15.28
CA THR A 295 -9.71 30.42 16.52
C THR A 295 -8.19 30.20 16.63
N SER A 296 -7.73 29.63 17.74
CA SER A 296 -6.31 29.25 17.94
C SER A 296 -6.00 27.89 17.30
N ILE A 297 -4.71 27.59 17.08
CA ILE A 297 -4.27 26.27 16.57
C ILE A 297 -4.77 25.13 17.48
N ALA A 298 -4.59 25.29 18.80
CA ALA A 298 -5.01 24.30 19.79
C ALA A 298 -6.54 24.05 19.77
N ASP A 299 -7.32 25.14 19.71
CA ASP A 299 -8.78 25.05 19.67
C ASP A 299 -9.28 24.48 18.34
N PHE A 300 -8.62 24.78 17.23
CA PHE A 300 -8.94 24.24 15.91
C PHE A 300 -8.78 22.72 15.89
N TYR A 301 -7.62 22.20 16.32
CA TYR A 301 -7.41 20.75 16.31
C TYR A 301 -8.38 20.01 17.22
N THR A 302 -8.68 20.60 18.38
CA THR A 302 -9.53 19.95 19.39
C THR A 302 -11.01 19.99 19.01
N ASN A 303 -11.50 21.10 18.46
CA ASN A 303 -12.94 21.34 18.28
C ASN A 303 -13.41 21.25 16.83
N ILE A 304 -12.50 21.19 15.85
CA ILE A 304 -12.84 21.20 14.42
C ILE A 304 -12.17 20.01 13.71
N TRP A 305 -10.84 20.00 13.62
CA TRP A 305 -10.12 18.98 12.85
C TRP A 305 -10.38 17.57 13.39
N TRP A 306 -10.19 17.35 14.70
CA TRP A 306 -10.35 16.01 15.26
C TRP A 306 -11.79 15.48 15.15
N PRO A 307 -12.84 16.24 15.49
CA PRO A 307 -14.21 15.83 15.19
C PRO A 307 -14.47 15.50 13.72
N ASP A 308 -13.91 16.25 12.78
CA ASP A 308 -14.01 15.97 11.35
C ASP A 308 -13.29 14.66 10.97
N MET A 309 -12.09 14.41 11.50
CA MET A 309 -11.37 13.16 11.31
C MET A 309 -12.17 11.96 11.83
N ILE A 310 -12.82 12.10 12.99
CA ILE A 310 -13.72 11.06 13.51
C ILE A 310 -14.92 10.83 12.59
N ALA A 311 -15.49 11.90 12.03
CA ALA A 311 -16.61 11.78 11.10
C ALA A 311 -16.21 11.01 9.83
N LEU A 312 -15.04 11.32 9.25
CA LEU A 312 -14.47 10.59 8.12
C LEU A 312 -14.24 9.10 8.46
N ALA A 313 -13.57 8.83 9.59
CA ALA A 313 -13.34 7.46 10.04
C ALA A 313 -14.64 6.67 10.19
N THR A 314 -15.68 7.30 10.74
CA THR A 314 -17.00 6.68 10.89
C THR A 314 -17.68 6.43 9.55
N ALA A 315 -17.64 7.40 8.64
CA ALA A 315 -18.27 7.31 7.31
C ALA A 315 -17.63 6.22 6.44
N HIS A 316 -16.31 6.07 6.54
CA HIS A 316 -15.53 5.13 5.72
C HIS A 316 -15.13 3.85 6.46
N ASN A 317 -15.59 3.66 7.71
CA ASN A 317 -15.23 2.52 8.56
C ASN A 317 -13.69 2.35 8.72
N VAL A 318 -12.97 3.46 8.85
CA VAL A 318 -11.52 3.50 9.03
C VAL A 318 -11.16 3.50 10.52
N GLN A 319 -10.07 2.81 10.87
CA GLN A 319 -9.45 2.85 12.18
C GLN A 319 -8.07 3.49 12.03
N TYR A 320 -7.85 4.65 12.65
CA TYR A 320 -6.57 5.34 12.55
C TYR A 320 -5.48 4.63 13.37
N THR A 321 -4.27 4.64 12.83
CA THR A 321 -3.04 4.36 13.59
C THR A 321 -2.35 5.68 13.88
N GLY A 322 -2.48 6.17 15.11
CA GLY A 322 -1.78 7.38 15.54
C GLY A 322 -0.37 7.03 16.01
N VAL A 323 0.64 7.78 15.59
CA VAL A 323 2.03 7.53 16.01
C VAL A 323 2.57 8.74 16.77
N ILE A 324 3.00 8.49 18.01
CA ILE A 324 3.30 9.56 18.97
C ILE A 324 4.75 10.00 18.90
N ILE A 325 4.93 11.30 19.13
CA ILE A 325 6.19 11.92 19.55
C ILE A 325 6.00 12.47 20.96
N GLU A 326 7.07 12.64 21.73
CA GLU A 326 6.97 13.22 23.06
C GLU A 326 7.04 14.75 23.03
N ASN A 327 7.91 15.30 22.19
CA ASN A 327 8.08 16.74 22.02
C ASN A 327 8.62 17.11 20.62
N TYR A 328 8.95 18.38 20.42
CA TYR A 328 9.47 18.97 19.18
C TYR A 328 10.83 19.66 19.41
N GLU A 329 11.59 19.22 20.40
CA GLU A 329 12.89 19.82 20.71
C GLU A 329 13.97 19.35 19.75
N ASP A 330 15.01 20.17 19.56
CA ASP A 330 16.13 19.82 18.67
C ASP A 330 17.36 19.30 19.44
N GLU A 331 17.21 18.80 20.67
CA GLU A 331 18.32 18.22 21.43
C GLU A 331 18.62 16.79 20.97
N THR A 332 19.89 16.49 20.70
CA THR A 332 20.30 15.21 20.10
C THR A 332 21.55 14.61 20.75
N ASP A 333 21.96 15.16 21.90
CA ASP A 333 23.06 14.64 22.73
C ASP A 333 22.68 13.44 23.61
N GLY A 334 21.37 13.16 23.73
CA GLY A 334 20.81 12.06 24.50
C GLY A 334 20.39 12.45 25.92
N GLU A 335 20.52 13.71 26.30
CA GLU A 335 19.74 14.26 27.40
C GLU A 335 18.27 14.35 26.94
N THR A 336 17.38 13.79 27.76
CA THR A 336 15.95 13.68 27.44
C THR A 336 15.16 14.39 28.53
N GLU A 337 14.13 15.13 28.11
CA GLU A 337 13.23 15.90 28.96
C GLU A 337 11.81 15.37 28.79
N ARG A 338 11.27 14.86 29.89
CA ARG A 338 9.91 14.31 29.96
C ARG A 338 8.90 15.42 29.70
N GLN A 339 7.92 15.16 28.83
CA GLN A 339 6.80 16.07 28.62
C GLN A 339 5.88 16.12 29.86
N ASP A 340 5.67 17.30 30.41
CA ASP A 340 4.78 17.52 31.56
C ASP A 340 3.30 17.71 31.14
N ASP A 341 3.02 18.27 29.96
CA ASP A 341 1.65 18.45 29.46
C ASP A 341 1.12 17.20 28.76
N VAL A 342 0.71 16.24 29.59
CA VAL A 342 0.26 14.92 29.14
C VAL A 342 -1.24 14.83 28.85
N GLN A 343 -2.02 15.86 29.18
CA GLN A 343 -3.49 15.79 29.09
C GLN A 343 -3.95 15.61 27.64
N ARG A 344 -3.27 16.28 26.71
CA ARG A 344 -3.56 16.22 25.28
C ARG A 344 -3.34 14.81 24.72
N PHE A 345 -2.23 14.18 25.10
CA PHE A 345 -1.91 12.80 24.76
C PHE A 345 -2.99 11.85 25.23
N GLN A 346 -3.30 11.89 26.52
CA GLN A 346 -4.32 11.02 27.10
C GLN A 346 -5.69 11.25 26.45
N TYR A 347 -6.07 12.50 26.16
CA TYR A 347 -7.35 12.79 25.52
C TYR A 347 -7.46 12.17 24.12
N PHE A 348 -6.56 12.53 23.19
CA PHE A 348 -6.65 12.05 21.82
C PHE A 348 -6.28 10.57 21.68
N GLY A 349 -5.28 10.11 22.44
CA GLY A 349 -4.86 8.71 22.40
C GLY A 349 -5.96 7.77 22.88
N ASN A 350 -6.63 8.11 23.98
CA ASN A 350 -7.78 7.32 24.40
C ASN A 350 -8.91 7.39 23.36
N MET A 351 -9.17 8.53 22.72
CA MET A 351 -10.20 8.60 21.67
C MET A 351 -9.88 7.69 20.46
N ILE A 352 -8.63 7.66 20.00
CA ILE A 352 -8.17 6.73 18.95
C ILE A 352 -8.45 5.28 19.37
N LEU A 353 -8.01 4.91 20.58
CA LEU A 353 -8.17 3.56 21.10
C LEU A 353 -9.65 3.16 21.29
N HIS A 354 -10.51 4.08 21.75
CA HIS A 354 -11.96 3.85 21.90
C HIS A 354 -12.67 3.61 20.57
N GLN A 355 -12.15 4.17 19.47
CA GLN A 355 -12.65 3.90 18.11
C GLN A 355 -12.10 2.60 17.50
N GLY A 356 -11.28 1.86 18.24
CA GLY A 356 -10.62 0.65 17.75
C GLY A 356 -9.36 0.91 16.95
N GLY A 357 -8.86 2.15 16.94
CA GLY A 357 -7.56 2.50 16.39
C GLY A 357 -6.38 1.97 17.21
N GLU A 358 -5.18 2.36 16.80
CA GLU A 358 -3.92 1.92 17.38
C GLU A 358 -3.01 3.11 17.69
N LEU A 359 -2.11 2.94 18.66
CA LEU A 359 -1.01 3.86 18.91
C LEU A 359 0.34 3.20 18.59
N GLY A 360 1.26 3.96 17.99
CA GLY A 360 2.64 3.59 17.71
C GLY A 360 3.60 4.73 18.03
N TYR A 361 4.85 4.63 17.54
CA TYR A 361 5.93 5.57 17.82
C TYR A 361 6.38 6.31 16.56
N HIS A 362 6.73 7.58 16.69
CA HIS A 362 7.21 8.42 15.59
C HIS A 362 8.50 9.19 15.93
N GLY A 363 9.39 8.58 16.72
CA GLY A 363 10.58 9.25 17.25
C GLY A 363 10.29 10.06 18.51
N TYR A 364 11.33 10.38 19.28
CA TYR A 364 11.19 11.05 20.57
C TYR A 364 10.81 12.52 20.41
N ASN A 365 11.59 13.24 19.61
CA ASN A 365 11.48 14.69 19.39
C ASN A 365 11.35 15.05 17.90
N HIS A 366 10.80 14.13 17.10
CA HIS A 366 10.67 14.25 15.65
C HIS A 366 12.02 14.37 14.89
N GLN A 367 13.15 14.02 15.52
CA GLN A 367 14.44 13.91 14.84
C GLN A 367 14.64 12.48 14.29
N PRO A 368 14.95 12.30 12.99
CA PRO A 368 15.20 10.97 12.46
C PRO A 368 16.38 10.27 13.15
N LEU A 369 16.31 8.94 13.26
CA LEU A 369 17.37 8.14 13.87
C LEU A 369 18.57 7.99 12.92
N SER A 370 19.37 9.06 12.85
CA SER A 370 20.57 9.15 12.01
C SER A 370 21.75 9.72 12.78
N LEU A 371 22.94 9.23 12.46
CA LEU A 371 24.20 9.71 13.02
C LEU A 371 24.82 10.80 12.13
N SER A 372 25.95 11.36 12.56
CA SER A 372 26.66 12.44 11.87
C SER A 372 27.24 12.07 10.50
N ASP A 373 27.14 10.81 10.08
CA ASP A 373 27.47 10.34 8.73
C ASP A 373 26.34 10.61 7.73
N THR A 374 25.16 10.99 8.21
CA THR A 374 24.07 11.52 7.39
C THR A 374 24.15 13.03 7.38
N ASP A 375 24.37 13.62 6.20
CA ASP A 375 24.33 15.07 6.00
C ASP A 375 23.06 15.41 5.22
N TYR A 376 22.07 15.97 5.91
CA TYR A 376 20.80 16.38 5.31
C TYR A 376 20.92 17.62 4.42
N GLY A 377 22.03 18.37 4.50
CA GLY A 377 22.21 19.62 3.77
C GLY A 377 21.05 20.59 3.97
N ASP A 378 20.60 21.19 2.87
CA ASP A 378 19.41 22.06 2.84
C ASP A 378 18.11 21.29 2.54
N ALA A 379 18.18 19.96 2.36
CA ALA A 379 17.03 19.15 1.98
C ALA A 379 16.04 18.95 3.13
N LEU A 380 16.55 18.77 4.36
CA LEU A 380 15.74 18.57 5.55
C LEU A 380 16.29 19.38 6.75
N PRO A 381 15.43 20.05 7.54
CA PRO A 381 15.85 20.92 8.63
C PRO A 381 16.18 20.17 9.94
N TYR A 382 16.63 18.92 9.86
CA TYR A 382 16.85 18.05 11.02
C TYR A 382 18.29 18.07 11.52
N LYS A 383 18.46 17.72 12.80
CA LYS A 383 19.75 17.44 13.41
C LYS A 383 19.99 15.94 13.48
N THR A 384 21.26 15.55 13.47
CA THR A 384 21.65 14.16 13.69
C THR A 384 21.98 13.90 15.15
N TRP A 385 21.80 12.66 15.57
CA TRP A 385 22.15 12.19 16.90
C TRP A 385 23.66 12.13 17.06
N THR A 386 24.15 12.66 18.18
CA THR A 386 25.60 12.73 18.47
C THR A 386 26.25 11.36 18.61
N SER A 387 25.48 10.33 18.98
CA SER A 387 25.96 8.96 19.14
C SER A 387 24.83 7.94 19.13
N PHE A 388 25.19 6.68 18.93
CA PHE A 388 24.26 5.55 19.05
C PHE A 388 23.61 5.47 20.44
N SER A 389 24.36 5.80 21.50
CA SER A 389 23.82 5.84 22.87
C SER A 389 22.81 6.96 23.06
N ALA A 390 22.95 8.09 22.37
CA ALA A 390 21.99 9.18 22.41
C ALA A 390 20.64 8.75 21.77
N MET A 391 20.69 8.13 20.59
CA MET A 391 19.50 7.51 19.98
C MET A 391 18.83 6.49 20.90
N GLU A 392 19.63 5.64 21.55
CA GLU A 392 19.12 4.62 22.48
C GLU A 392 18.38 5.26 23.64
N LYS A 393 18.96 6.28 24.29
CA LYS A 393 18.29 6.99 25.39
C LYS A 393 16.98 7.64 24.95
N ALA A 394 16.97 8.28 23.79
CA ALA A 394 15.76 8.91 23.25
C ALA A 394 14.64 7.90 22.97
N MET A 395 14.96 6.77 22.32
CA MET A 395 13.97 5.72 22.08
C MET A 395 13.49 5.09 23.39
N LYS A 396 14.38 4.91 24.37
CA LYS A 396 14.00 4.42 25.69
C LYS A 396 13.01 5.37 26.36
N GLU A 397 13.28 6.67 26.33
CA GLU A 397 12.42 7.67 26.94
C GLU A 397 11.03 7.69 26.29
N LEU A 398 10.96 7.68 24.96
CA LEU A 398 9.71 7.62 24.19
C LEU A 398 8.87 6.38 24.54
N MET A 399 9.52 5.22 24.68
CA MET A 399 8.81 3.98 25.04
C MET A 399 8.34 3.97 26.49
N ASP A 400 9.13 4.53 27.41
CA ASP A 400 8.71 4.70 28.80
C ASP A 400 7.54 5.69 28.89
N PHE A 401 7.57 6.79 28.10
CA PHE A 401 6.47 7.75 27.96
C PHE A 401 5.18 7.08 27.50
N GLY A 402 5.24 6.38 26.35
CA GLY A 402 4.07 5.72 25.76
C GLY A 402 3.45 4.71 26.72
N LYS A 403 4.28 3.97 27.46
CA LYS A 403 3.83 3.02 28.49
C LYS A 403 3.21 3.70 29.71
N GLU A 404 3.74 4.85 30.13
CA GLU A 404 3.15 5.62 31.23
C GLU A 404 1.77 6.18 30.83
N MET A 405 1.67 6.72 29.61
CA MET A 405 0.42 7.31 29.10
C MET A 405 -0.65 6.26 28.80
N PHE A 406 -0.25 5.10 28.28
CA PHE A 406 -1.17 4.05 27.82
C PHE A 406 -0.71 2.66 28.31
N PRO A 407 -0.76 2.38 29.63
CA PRO A 407 -0.17 1.18 30.22
C PRO A 407 -0.82 -0.14 29.79
N GLU A 408 -2.05 -0.09 29.31
CA GLU A 408 -2.80 -1.25 28.80
C GLU A 408 -2.72 -1.37 27.27
N THR A 409 -1.92 -0.55 26.57
CA THR A 409 -1.78 -0.58 25.11
C THR A 409 -0.42 -1.12 24.70
N THR A 410 -0.41 -2.06 23.77
CA THR A 410 0.83 -2.51 23.13
C THR A 410 1.09 -1.66 21.89
N MET A 411 2.14 -0.84 21.94
CA MET A 411 2.65 -0.10 20.78
C MET A 411 3.78 -0.88 20.13
N SER A 412 3.59 -1.30 18.88
CA SER A 412 4.56 -2.12 18.13
C SER A 412 4.94 -1.58 16.75
N VAL A 413 4.31 -0.48 16.33
CA VAL A 413 4.57 0.18 15.05
C VAL A 413 5.48 1.37 15.27
N TYR A 414 6.52 1.48 14.45
CA TYR A 414 7.39 2.65 14.39
C TYR A 414 7.31 3.28 13.00
N VAL A 415 7.15 4.59 12.96
CA VAL A 415 7.22 5.40 11.75
C VAL A 415 8.45 6.29 11.89
N PRO A 416 9.44 6.24 10.99
CA PRO A 416 10.57 7.16 11.08
C PRO A 416 10.13 8.61 10.79
N PRO A 417 10.58 9.61 11.58
CA PRO A 417 10.36 11.03 11.27
C PRO A 417 10.79 11.37 9.84
N SER A 418 9.91 12.06 9.11
CA SER A 418 10.07 12.35 7.67
C SER A 418 10.46 11.15 6.80
N ASN A 419 10.16 9.95 7.27
CA ASN A 419 10.38 8.69 6.56
C ASN A 419 11.88 8.39 6.38
N VAL A 420 12.72 9.00 7.22
CA VAL A 420 14.18 8.85 7.22
C VAL A 420 14.62 7.90 8.32
N LEU A 421 15.38 6.87 7.96
CA LEU A 421 15.98 5.93 8.91
C LEU A 421 17.35 5.50 8.40
N SER A 422 18.41 5.87 9.12
CA SER A 422 19.77 5.41 8.81
C SER A 422 19.93 3.92 9.14
N GLU A 423 20.98 3.29 8.59
CA GLU A 423 21.37 1.92 8.97
C GLU A 423 21.57 1.76 10.48
N ALA A 424 22.18 2.77 11.14
CA ALA A 424 22.39 2.76 12.57
C ALA A 424 21.06 2.81 13.34
N GLY A 425 20.11 3.62 12.88
CA GLY A 425 18.75 3.68 13.42
C GLY A 425 17.99 2.36 13.23
N ARG A 426 18.01 1.80 12.01
CA ARG A 426 17.37 0.51 11.69
C ARG A 426 17.91 -0.63 12.54
N LYS A 427 19.23 -0.67 12.76
CA LYS A 427 19.89 -1.62 13.65
C LYS A 427 19.47 -1.46 15.11
N LEU A 428 19.38 -0.22 15.59
CA LEU A 428 18.94 0.08 16.96
C LEU A 428 17.53 -0.46 17.20
N LEU A 429 16.60 -0.23 16.28
CA LEU A 429 15.22 -0.72 16.40
C LEU A 429 15.17 -2.26 16.40
N GLY A 430 15.79 -2.91 15.42
CA GLY A 430 15.76 -4.38 15.31
C GLY A 430 16.50 -5.12 16.42
N SER A 431 17.59 -4.55 16.95
CA SER A 431 18.42 -5.24 17.95
C SER A 431 18.04 -4.96 19.40
N LEU A 432 17.66 -3.72 19.72
CA LEU A 432 17.46 -3.28 21.11
C LEU A 432 15.99 -3.12 21.48
N TYR A 433 15.11 -2.97 20.50
CA TYR A 433 13.70 -2.69 20.70
C TYR A 433 12.78 -3.73 20.03
N PRO A 434 12.89 -5.03 20.36
CA PRO A 434 12.14 -6.11 19.70
C PRO A 434 10.62 -6.07 19.91
N LYS A 435 10.11 -5.11 20.70
CA LYS A 435 8.66 -4.82 20.77
C LYS A 435 8.16 -4.05 19.55
N ILE A 436 9.05 -3.30 18.89
CA ILE A 436 8.78 -2.70 17.59
C ILE A 436 8.89 -3.84 16.58
N ARG A 437 7.73 -4.23 16.05
CA ARG A 437 7.60 -5.32 15.09
C ARG A 437 7.37 -4.82 13.67
N THR A 438 6.99 -3.56 13.52
CA THR A 438 6.72 -2.94 12.22
C THR A 438 7.50 -1.65 12.10
N ILE A 439 8.11 -1.46 10.94
CA ILE A 439 8.54 -0.14 10.49
C ILE A 439 7.67 0.26 9.31
N ALA A 440 6.99 1.40 9.40
CA ALA A 440 6.20 1.96 8.32
C ALA A 440 6.86 3.23 7.78
N SER A 441 7.51 3.11 6.62
CA SER A 441 8.29 4.16 5.95
C SER A 441 7.75 4.40 4.54
N ASN A 442 8.59 4.66 3.53
CA ASN A 442 8.15 5.01 2.18
C ASN A 442 8.17 3.83 1.22
N TYR A 443 7.16 3.76 0.35
CA TYR A 443 7.19 2.87 -0.82
C TYR A 443 8.13 3.39 -1.92
N PHE A 444 8.07 4.71 -2.18
CA PHE A 444 8.84 5.35 -3.24
C PHE A 444 10.15 5.95 -2.73
N SER A 445 11.15 6.02 -3.60
CA SER A 445 12.41 6.68 -3.30
C SER A 445 12.22 8.18 -3.06
N GLY A 446 12.97 8.70 -2.10
CA GLY A 446 13.08 10.14 -1.84
C GLY A 446 14.42 10.41 -1.16
N ASP A 447 14.77 11.69 -1.03
CA ASP A 447 16.01 12.10 -0.38
C ASP A 447 16.03 11.55 1.06
N TYR A 448 17.04 10.74 1.38
CA TYR A 448 17.24 10.08 2.69
C TYR A 448 16.12 9.12 3.13
N ALA A 449 15.14 8.86 2.26
CA ALA A 449 14.00 8.01 2.60
C ALA A 449 14.44 6.57 2.86
N TYR A 450 13.94 5.97 3.93
CA TYR A 450 14.03 4.53 4.14
C TYR A 450 12.95 3.87 3.28
N VAL A 451 13.36 3.43 2.10
CA VAL A 451 12.49 2.82 1.09
C VAL A 451 12.27 1.35 1.41
N GLN A 452 11.03 0.88 1.29
CA GLN A 452 10.63 -0.48 1.62
C GLN A 452 9.86 -1.15 0.49
N GLU A 453 9.86 -2.48 0.51
CA GLU A 453 8.85 -3.34 -0.09
C GLU A 453 7.97 -3.94 1.02
N PHE A 454 6.87 -4.61 0.67
CA PHE A 454 6.02 -5.31 1.64
C PHE A 454 6.62 -6.67 1.97
N GLU A 455 7.45 -6.74 3.02
CA GLU A 455 8.16 -7.98 3.36
C GLU A 455 8.39 -8.16 4.86
N VAL A 456 8.77 -9.37 5.25
CA VAL A 456 9.35 -9.65 6.57
C VAL A 456 10.87 -9.71 6.45
N ALA A 457 11.56 -8.74 7.04
CA ALA A 457 13.01 -8.67 7.04
C ALA A 457 13.66 -9.83 7.84
N GLU A 458 14.95 -10.08 7.60
CA GLU A 458 15.70 -11.17 8.26
C GLU A 458 15.67 -11.12 9.79
N ASP A 459 15.53 -9.93 10.38
CA ASP A 459 15.45 -9.74 11.83
C ASP A 459 14.01 -9.84 12.38
N GLY A 460 13.04 -10.19 11.54
CA GLY A 460 11.64 -10.40 11.89
C GLY A 460 10.81 -9.12 11.98
N ILE A 461 11.38 -7.95 11.64
CA ILE A 461 10.60 -6.73 11.48
C ILE A 461 9.82 -6.80 10.17
N VAL A 462 8.55 -6.45 10.23
CA VAL A 462 7.69 -6.29 9.07
C VAL A 462 7.94 -4.90 8.48
N GLU A 463 8.40 -4.87 7.24
CA GLU A 463 8.56 -3.67 6.44
C GLU A 463 7.19 -3.34 5.80
N GLN A 464 6.63 -2.18 6.14
CA GLN A 464 5.26 -1.80 5.76
C GLN A 464 5.23 -0.41 5.09
N PRO A 465 5.61 -0.32 3.80
CA PRO A 465 5.70 0.95 3.10
C PRO A 465 4.38 1.72 3.05
N ARG A 466 4.49 3.05 3.11
CA ARG A 466 3.41 4.02 2.89
C ARG A 466 3.47 4.54 1.46
N ILE A 467 2.34 4.48 0.75
CA ILE A 467 2.27 4.71 -0.69
C ILE A 467 1.90 6.16 -1.01
N ILE A 468 0.92 6.72 -0.29
CA ILE A 468 0.39 8.07 -0.54
C ILE A 468 0.28 8.88 0.75
N SER A 469 0.15 10.19 0.64
CA SER A 469 0.11 11.07 1.81
C SER A 469 -0.75 12.33 1.66
N GLY A 470 -1.08 12.91 2.81
CA GLY A 470 -1.77 14.20 2.92
C GLY A 470 -3.20 14.18 2.37
N ALA A 471 -3.79 15.37 2.18
CA ALA A 471 -5.15 15.49 1.63
C ALA A 471 -5.16 15.98 0.17
N ILE A 472 -3.99 16.16 -0.44
CA ILE A 472 -3.83 16.52 -1.85
C ILE A 472 -3.34 15.28 -2.58
N ILE A 473 -4.27 14.44 -3.03
CA ILE A 473 -3.93 13.23 -3.79
C ILE A 473 -3.73 13.64 -5.25
N ASP A 474 -2.48 13.92 -5.62
CA ASP A 474 -2.10 14.30 -6.98
C ASP A 474 -2.21 13.14 -7.98
N ASP A 475 -1.91 13.42 -9.25
CA ASP A 475 -2.05 12.45 -10.33
C ASP A 475 -1.09 11.24 -10.15
N TYR A 476 0.11 11.44 -9.59
CA TYR A 476 1.06 10.36 -9.32
C TYR A 476 0.56 9.47 -8.17
N MET A 477 0.08 10.07 -7.09
CA MET A 477 -0.49 9.35 -5.95
C MET A 477 -1.75 8.56 -6.36
N GLN A 478 -2.60 9.10 -7.23
CA GLN A 478 -3.74 8.37 -7.77
C GLN A 478 -3.31 7.16 -8.59
N MET A 479 -2.30 7.31 -9.45
CA MET A 479 -1.74 6.21 -10.24
C MET A 479 -1.12 5.13 -9.34
N ALA A 480 -0.31 5.54 -8.37
CA ALA A 480 0.31 4.66 -7.38
C ALA A 480 -0.73 3.87 -6.57
N ALA A 481 -1.77 4.55 -6.05
CA ALA A 481 -2.84 3.89 -5.31
C ALA A 481 -3.60 2.88 -6.19
N LEU A 482 -3.87 3.21 -7.46
CA LEU A 482 -4.50 2.28 -8.40
C LEU A 482 -3.62 1.06 -8.69
N SER A 483 -2.32 1.28 -8.90
CA SER A 483 -1.34 0.21 -9.12
C SER A 483 -1.30 -0.73 -7.93
N GLU A 484 -1.21 -0.21 -6.70
CA GLU A 484 -1.09 -1.02 -5.50
C GLU A 484 -2.38 -1.76 -5.13
N LEU A 485 -3.55 -1.24 -5.54
CA LEU A 485 -4.80 -2.02 -5.50
C LEU A 485 -4.77 -3.24 -6.41
N ASN A 486 -3.97 -3.24 -7.49
CA ASN A 486 -3.93 -4.35 -8.45
C ASN A 486 -2.66 -5.22 -8.33
N MET A 487 -1.64 -4.76 -7.59
CA MET A 487 -0.47 -5.55 -7.22
C MET A 487 -0.70 -6.29 -5.89
N HIS A 488 -0.81 -5.55 -4.79
CA HIS A 488 -0.88 -6.12 -3.43
C HIS A 488 -2.30 -6.12 -2.85
N PHE A 489 -3.27 -5.51 -3.56
CA PHE A 489 -4.61 -5.19 -3.04
C PHE A 489 -4.51 -4.47 -1.68
N VAL A 490 -3.75 -3.37 -1.67
CA VAL A 490 -3.41 -2.62 -0.46
C VAL A 490 -3.62 -1.11 -0.64
N ASN A 491 -3.95 -0.43 0.46
CA ASN A 491 -3.83 1.03 0.56
C ASN A 491 -3.07 1.39 1.84
N THR A 492 -2.04 2.23 1.72
CA THR A 492 -1.34 2.78 2.88
C THR A 492 -1.21 4.30 2.71
N HIS A 493 -1.90 5.03 3.59
CA HIS A 493 -1.96 6.49 3.59
C HIS A 493 -1.48 7.05 4.92
N PHE A 494 -0.81 8.20 4.90
CA PHE A 494 -0.51 8.97 6.11
C PHE A 494 -0.80 10.45 5.93
N MET A 495 -1.08 11.14 7.02
CA MET A 495 -1.15 12.60 7.04
C MET A 495 -0.59 13.14 8.34
N HIS A 496 -0.15 14.39 8.30
CA HIS A 496 0.29 15.09 9.49
C HIS A 496 -0.73 16.17 9.87
N PRO A 497 -1.02 16.37 11.17
CA PRO A 497 -1.85 17.48 11.60
C PRO A 497 -1.32 18.83 11.10
N ASP A 498 0.00 19.02 11.08
CA ASP A 498 0.66 20.26 10.73
C ASP A 498 0.68 20.56 9.22
N ASP A 499 0.23 19.64 8.35
CA ASP A 499 -0.08 19.90 6.92
C ASP A 499 -0.96 21.16 6.76
N LEU A 500 -1.79 21.44 7.77
CA LEU A 500 -2.72 22.58 7.83
C LEU A 500 -2.08 23.90 8.28
N LEU A 501 -0.79 23.89 8.58
CA LEU A 501 0.02 25.05 8.98
C LEU A 501 1.08 25.41 7.93
N ASP A 502 1.22 24.60 6.88
CA ASP A 502 2.22 24.72 5.83
C ASP A 502 1.56 25.03 4.47
N GLU A 503 1.97 26.14 3.85
CA GLU A 503 1.42 26.59 2.56
C GLU A 503 1.61 25.56 1.45
N ASP A 504 2.79 24.92 1.40
CA ASP A 504 3.15 23.97 0.34
C ASP A 504 2.40 22.64 0.49
N ARG A 505 2.00 22.29 1.72
CA ARG A 505 1.17 21.11 2.02
C ARG A 505 -0.34 21.38 2.01
N GLY A 506 -0.75 22.61 1.69
CA GLY A 506 -2.13 22.96 1.40
C GLY A 506 -2.84 23.83 2.43
N ALA A 507 -2.16 24.35 3.45
CA ALA A 507 -2.77 25.24 4.44
C ALA A 507 -3.52 26.42 3.78
N ALA A 508 -2.96 26.98 2.70
CA ALA A 508 -3.57 28.07 1.95
C ALA A 508 -4.96 27.72 1.37
N LEU A 509 -5.17 26.45 1.00
CA LEU A 509 -6.44 25.93 0.47
C LEU A 509 -7.54 25.87 1.54
N GLY A 510 -7.16 25.78 2.82
CA GLY A 510 -8.07 25.67 3.95
C GLY A 510 -8.58 24.25 4.22
N TRP A 511 -8.84 23.95 5.49
CA TRP A 511 -9.18 22.60 5.96
C TRP A 511 -10.46 22.02 5.33
N GLU A 512 -11.52 22.80 5.12
CA GLU A 512 -12.74 22.28 4.48
C GLU A 512 -12.48 21.67 3.10
N LYS A 513 -11.59 22.29 2.31
CA LYS A 513 -11.23 21.77 0.98
C LYS A 513 -10.38 20.50 1.09
N LEU A 514 -9.44 20.47 2.02
CA LEU A 514 -8.58 19.31 2.27
C LEU A 514 -9.39 18.12 2.79
N LYS A 515 -10.29 18.35 3.75
CA LYS A 515 -11.24 17.37 4.26
C LYS A 515 -12.07 16.74 3.13
N ASN A 516 -12.66 17.56 2.26
CA ASN A 516 -13.47 17.05 1.15
C ASN A 516 -12.65 16.21 0.16
N ARG A 517 -11.38 16.54 -0.07
CA ARG A 517 -10.50 15.72 -0.93
C ARG A 517 -10.17 14.37 -0.29
N LEU A 518 -9.98 14.35 1.03
CA LEU A 518 -9.76 13.11 1.77
C LEU A 518 -11.02 12.23 1.73
N ASP A 519 -12.20 12.82 1.91
CA ASP A 519 -13.52 12.18 1.77
C ASP A 519 -13.72 11.60 0.35
N GLU A 520 -13.39 12.36 -0.70
CA GLU A 520 -13.43 11.91 -2.09
C GLU A 520 -12.51 10.71 -2.34
N TYR A 521 -11.28 10.74 -1.81
CA TYR A 521 -10.34 9.63 -1.93
C TYR A 521 -10.84 8.37 -1.19
N MET A 522 -11.28 8.50 0.06
CA MET A 522 -11.81 7.38 0.84
C MET A 522 -13.10 6.82 0.23
N THR A 523 -13.93 7.67 -0.38
CA THR A 523 -15.10 7.23 -1.15
C THR A 523 -14.68 6.41 -2.37
N TRP A 524 -13.74 6.93 -3.17
CA TRP A 524 -13.22 6.21 -4.33
C TRP A 524 -12.64 4.84 -3.94
N LEU A 525 -11.88 4.77 -2.84
CA LEU A 525 -11.30 3.52 -2.34
C LEU A 525 -12.40 2.49 -2.00
N ASN A 526 -13.42 2.91 -1.26
CA ASN A 526 -14.54 2.04 -0.87
C ASN A 526 -15.37 1.57 -2.07
N GLU A 527 -15.55 2.43 -3.08
CA GLU A 527 -16.29 2.10 -4.31
C GLU A 527 -15.49 1.19 -5.23
N ALA A 528 -14.19 1.46 -5.39
CA ALA A 528 -13.30 0.70 -6.26
C ALA A 528 -13.00 -0.69 -5.68
N ALA A 529 -12.78 -0.79 -4.37
CA ALA A 529 -12.33 -2.00 -3.69
C ALA A 529 -13.18 -2.29 -2.43
N PRO A 530 -14.48 -2.63 -2.57
CA PRO A 530 -15.39 -2.79 -1.42
C PRO A 530 -15.02 -3.96 -0.49
N ALA A 531 -14.22 -4.91 -0.97
CA ALA A 531 -13.72 -6.04 -0.18
C ALA A 531 -12.41 -5.72 0.59
N LEU A 532 -11.82 -4.53 0.37
CA LEU A 532 -10.60 -4.11 1.03
C LEU A 532 -10.84 -3.90 2.53
N ARG A 533 -10.02 -4.53 3.37
CA ARG A 533 -10.21 -4.49 4.82
C ARG A 533 -9.54 -3.26 5.42
N ASN A 534 -10.27 -2.41 6.14
CA ASN A 534 -9.66 -1.38 6.98
C ASN A 534 -9.02 -2.02 8.23
N LEU A 535 -7.72 -1.81 8.39
CA LEU A 535 -6.85 -2.42 9.40
C LEU A 535 -6.04 -1.33 10.12
N THR A 536 -5.64 -1.61 11.36
CA THR A 536 -4.59 -0.83 12.03
C THR A 536 -3.20 -1.24 11.52
N GLY A 537 -2.15 -0.46 11.81
CA GLY A 537 -0.78 -0.74 11.35
C GLY A 537 -0.29 -2.14 11.73
N SER A 538 -0.45 -2.55 12.99
CA SER A 538 -0.07 -3.92 13.39
C SER A 538 -0.90 -5.02 12.74
N GLN A 539 -2.17 -4.75 12.44
CA GLN A 539 -3.04 -5.72 11.75
C GLN A 539 -2.62 -5.89 10.29
N LEU A 540 -2.29 -4.79 9.60
CA LEU A 540 -1.76 -4.85 8.24
C LEU A 540 -0.43 -5.60 8.21
N SER A 541 0.46 -5.35 9.19
CA SER A 541 1.70 -6.11 9.31
C SER A 541 1.48 -7.61 9.55
N GLY A 542 0.48 -7.98 10.34
CA GLY A 542 0.08 -9.39 10.47
C GLY A 542 -0.49 -9.98 9.18
N ALA A 543 -1.09 -9.17 8.30
CA ALA A 543 -1.48 -9.61 6.96
C ALA A 543 -0.26 -9.81 6.05
N ILE A 544 0.72 -8.91 6.13
CA ILE A 544 1.98 -9.01 5.38
C ILE A 544 2.74 -10.29 5.77
N GLU A 545 2.88 -10.62 7.06
CA GLU A 545 3.55 -11.86 7.48
C GLU A 545 2.93 -13.14 6.87
N ARG A 546 1.61 -13.13 6.62
CA ARG A 546 0.91 -14.26 5.97
C ARG A 546 1.11 -14.25 4.47
N TYR A 547 1.08 -13.07 3.85
CA TYR A 547 1.31 -12.87 2.42
C TYR A 547 2.75 -13.24 2.02
N ASP A 548 3.72 -12.74 2.78
CA ASP A 548 5.16 -12.90 2.55
C ASP A 548 5.57 -14.38 2.53
N ALA A 549 5.03 -15.16 3.46
CA ALA A 549 5.29 -16.58 3.60
C ALA A 549 4.63 -17.46 2.51
N LEU A 550 3.51 -17.00 1.93
CA LEU A 550 2.62 -17.87 1.16
C LEU A 550 3.27 -18.33 -0.15
N THR A 551 3.09 -19.60 -0.50
CA THR A 551 3.33 -20.10 -1.87
C THR A 551 2.03 -20.64 -2.44
N VAL A 552 1.92 -20.63 -3.77
CA VAL A 552 0.70 -21.04 -4.47
C VAL A 552 1.06 -22.06 -5.55
N GLU A 553 0.58 -23.29 -5.39
CA GLU A 553 0.58 -24.30 -6.44
C GLU A 553 -0.83 -24.38 -7.03
N LYS A 554 -0.93 -24.45 -8.36
CA LYS A 554 -2.21 -24.51 -9.07
C LYS A 554 -2.27 -25.72 -10.00
N ASP A 555 -3.38 -26.44 -9.96
CA ASP A 555 -3.73 -27.51 -10.89
C ASP A 555 -5.07 -27.18 -11.54
N ILE A 556 -5.08 -27.08 -12.87
CA ILE A 556 -6.27 -26.67 -13.64
C ILE A 556 -6.74 -27.84 -14.50
N THR A 557 -8.02 -28.16 -14.42
CA THR A 557 -8.73 -29.09 -15.30
C THR A 557 -9.78 -28.35 -16.13
N ASP A 558 -10.50 -29.05 -17.01
CA ASP A 558 -11.57 -28.44 -17.83
C ASP A 558 -12.72 -27.80 -17.03
N LYS A 559 -12.85 -28.09 -15.71
CA LYS A 559 -14.00 -27.67 -14.89
C LYS A 559 -13.66 -27.25 -13.47
N GLU A 560 -12.42 -27.39 -13.05
CA GLU A 560 -12.01 -27.16 -11.67
C GLU A 560 -10.57 -26.63 -11.62
N VAL A 561 -10.35 -25.63 -10.76
CA VAL A 561 -9.04 -25.17 -10.32
C VAL A 561 -8.83 -25.66 -8.90
N HIS A 562 -7.77 -26.41 -8.65
CA HIS A 562 -7.29 -26.72 -7.31
C HIS A 562 -6.10 -25.82 -7.01
N LEU A 563 -6.16 -25.09 -5.90
CA LEU A 563 -5.07 -24.30 -5.36
C LEU A 563 -4.60 -24.95 -4.06
N HIS A 564 -3.30 -25.23 -3.98
CA HIS A 564 -2.64 -25.65 -2.75
C HIS A 564 -1.77 -24.49 -2.23
N LEU A 565 -2.05 -24.07 -1.00
CA LEU A 565 -1.44 -22.89 -0.38
C LEU A 565 -0.34 -23.28 0.60
N GLY A 566 0.91 -23.27 0.15
CA GLY A 566 2.06 -23.57 1.02
C GLY A 566 2.28 -22.48 2.06
N ASN A 567 2.78 -22.89 3.24
CA ASN A 567 2.96 -22.01 4.42
C ASN A 567 1.66 -21.30 4.85
N PHE A 568 0.50 -21.93 4.63
CA PHE A 568 -0.78 -21.43 5.12
C PHE A 568 -0.86 -21.48 6.65
N TYR A 569 -1.30 -20.37 7.28
CA TYR A 569 -1.46 -20.27 8.73
C TYR A 569 -2.92 -20.39 9.16
N ASP A 570 -3.75 -19.43 8.79
CA ASP A 570 -5.15 -19.34 9.20
C ASP A 570 -6.08 -18.72 8.15
N GLN A 571 -5.58 -17.79 7.34
CA GLN A 571 -6.25 -17.21 6.19
C GLN A 571 -5.23 -16.74 5.16
N ALA A 572 -5.63 -16.70 3.90
CA ALA A 572 -4.86 -16.12 2.81
C ALA A 572 -5.78 -15.41 1.82
N TYR A 573 -5.25 -14.41 1.11
CA TYR A 573 -5.98 -13.70 0.07
C TYR A 573 -5.23 -13.82 -1.25
N LEU A 574 -5.97 -14.05 -2.32
CA LEU A 574 -5.42 -14.18 -3.66
C LEU A 574 -6.31 -13.43 -4.66
N MET A 575 -5.69 -12.81 -5.65
CA MET A 575 -6.37 -12.41 -6.87
C MET A 575 -6.45 -13.61 -7.81
N VAL A 576 -7.66 -13.90 -8.29
CA VAL A 576 -7.96 -15.00 -9.22
C VAL A 576 -8.64 -14.41 -10.44
N ARG A 577 -7.97 -14.45 -11.59
CA ARG A 577 -8.54 -14.08 -12.88
C ARG A 577 -8.95 -15.32 -13.66
N MET A 578 -10.26 -15.46 -13.90
CA MET A 578 -10.82 -16.56 -14.69
C MET A 578 -10.92 -16.13 -16.15
N ASN A 579 -9.85 -16.32 -16.93
CA ASN A 579 -9.84 -15.97 -18.36
C ASN A 579 -10.68 -16.93 -19.20
N LYS A 580 -10.86 -18.16 -18.71
CA LYS A 580 -11.84 -19.11 -19.24
C LYS A 580 -12.77 -19.60 -18.13
N GLY A 581 -14.04 -19.74 -18.48
CA GLY A 581 -15.09 -20.22 -17.58
C GLY A 581 -15.56 -19.18 -16.55
N THR A 582 -16.68 -19.48 -15.91
CA THR A 582 -17.25 -18.67 -14.83
C THR A 582 -17.34 -19.51 -13.55
N PRO A 583 -16.79 -19.05 -12.40
CA PRO A 583 -16.92 -19.78 -11.14
C PRO A 583 -18.37 -20.04 -10.76
N VAL A 584 -18.67 -21.27 -10.36
CA VAL A 584 -20.00 -21.70 -9.91
C VAL A 584 -20.00 -22.17 -8.46
N ARG A 585 -18.89 -22.73 -7.97
CA ARG A 585 -18.76 -23.18 -6.59
C ARG A 585 -17.31 -23.08 -6.12
N VAL A 586 -17.14 -22.67 -4.87
CA VAL A 586 -15.83 -22.65 -4.20
C VAL A 586 -15.91 -23.46 -2.92
N THR A 587 -14.88 -24.26 -2.65
CA THR A 587 -14.68 -25.00 -1.39
C THR A 587 -13.32 -24.63 -0.83
N GLY A 588 -13.19 -24.48 0.49
CA GLY A 588 -11.95 -24.06 1.15
C GLY A 588 -11.79 -22.55 1.31
N GLY A 589 -12.75 -21.76 0.80
CA GLY A 589 -12.79 -20.30 0.92
C GLY A 589 -14.00 -19.70 0.22
N ASP A 590 -13.97 -18.37 0.06
CA ASP A 590 -15.00 -17.58 -0.62
C ASP A 590 -14.40 -16.72 -1.73
N LEU A 591 -15.13 -16.53 -2.82
CA LEU A 591 -14.67 -15.80 -3.99
C LEU A 591 -15.62 -14.62 -4.27
N THR A 592 -15.08 -13.40 -4.19
CA THR A 592 -15.83 -12.15 -4.39
C THR A 592 -15.39 -11.49 -5.67
N GLN A 593 -16.33 -11.12 -6.54
CA GLN A 593 -16.00 -10.42 -7.80
C GLN A 593 -15.37 -9.06 -7.51
N ALA A 594 -14.19 -8.82 -8.07
CA ALA A 594 -13.43 -7.58 -7.92
C ALA A 594 -13.62 -6.67 -9.15
N ALA A 595 -13.41 -7.20 -10.36
CA ALA A 595 -13.66 -6.47 -11.62
C ALA A 595 -13.80 -7.46 -12.79
N GLY A 596 -14.91 -7.44 -13.53
CA GLY A 596 -15.10 -8.32 -14.68
C GLY A 596 -14.87 -9.80 -14.35
N ASN A 597 -13.80 -10.39 -14.87
CA ASN A 597 -13.41 -11.78 -14.59
C ASN A 597 -12.32 -11.94 -13.52
N LEU A 598 -11.95 -10.86 -12.84
CA LEU A 598 -11.06 -10.83 -11.68
C LEU A 598 -11.88 -10.95 -10.39
N TYR A 599 -11.42 -11.81 -9.49
CA TYR A 599 -12.04 -12.10 -8.22
C TYR A 599 -11.00 -12.07 -7.09
N LEU A 600 -11.43 -11.66 -5.90
CA LEU A 600 -10.70 -11.82 -4.66
C LEU A 600 -11.13 -13.13 -4.01
N LEU A 601 -10.19 -14.06 -3.87
CA LEU A 601 -10.34 -15.27 -3.07
C LEU A 601 -9.92 -14.99 -1.63
N SER A 602 -10.80 -15.28 -0.68
CA SER A 602 -10.52 -15.36 0.75
C SER A 602 -10.45 -16.84 1.13
N ALA A 603 -9.24 -17.38 1.23
CA ALA A 603 -9.00 -18.78 1.59
C ALA A 603 -9.03 -18.97 3.11
N GLU A 604 -9.77 -19.97 3.58
CA GLU A 604 -9.87 -20.39 4.98
C GLU A 604 -9.23 -21.77 5.21
N GLN A 605 -8.79 -22.42 4.14
CA GLN A 605 -8.13 -23.73 4.15
C GLN A 605 -6.93 -23.71 3.21
N GLU A 606 -5.99 -24.62 3.48
CA GLU A 606 -4.77 -24.84 2.68
C GLU A 606 -5.10 -25.28 1.25
N ASP A 607 -6.14 -26.10 1.07
CA ASP A 607 -6.62 -26.54 -0.24
C ASP A 607 -7.94 -25.86 -0.59
N VAL A 608 -7.96 -25.18 -1.75
CA VAL A 608 -9.13 -24.49 -2.28
C VAL A 608 -9.48 -25.06 -3.64
N TYR A 609 -10.77 -25.35 -3.86
CA TYR A 609 -11.31 -25.86 -5.12
C TYR A 609 -12.31 -24.86 -5.70
N ILE A 610 -12.09 -24.43 -6.94
CA ILE A 610 -12.96 -23.52 -7.68
C ILE A 610 -13.52 -24.28 -8.89
N GLU A 611 -14.79 -24.65 -8.84
CA GLU A 611 -15.51 -25.23 -9.97
C GLU A 611 -16.05 -24.12 -10.87
N PHE A 612 -15.97 -24.32 -12.19
CA PHE A 612 -16.41 -23.34 -13.18
C PHE A 612 -17.11 -23.99 -14.38
N GLU A 613 -17.94 -23.19 -15.07
CA GLU A 613 -18.68 -23.55 -16.30
C GLU A 613 -18.25 -22.74 -17.52
#